data_AF-G2FKE9-F1
#
_entry.id   AF-G2FKE9-F1
#
_cell.length_a   1.000
_cell.length_b   1.000
_cell.length_c   1.000
_cell.angle_alpha   90.00
_cell.angle_beta   90.00
_cell.angle_gamma   90.00
#
_symmetry.space_group_name_H-M   'P 1'
#
loop_
_entity.id
_entity.type
_entity.pdbx_description
1 polymer ?
#
loop_
_entity_poly.entity_id
_entity_poly.type
_entity_poly.pdbx_seq_one_letter_code
_entity_poly.pdbx_strand_id
1 'polypeptide(L)'
;MHCYDAGRQITLETIPYTRHKPLREFLTAVIKHTENKLREAKGYKGRLRGYGLESEIRIWIDDYLASEIEGLEPATKSSLKIELDPSKIDQLIKDSNKVRDMLIIAEIEVQPEDKEEPRPGREKTVAGNIERPQGTPVQLLTDLEPVHQLLEELDDWQLGLLRALAENCWVLEDPTLSGLFPDLLIDSVVDNINELSLQYLGDLLIAVEGSQKIVADDFRDELEYILPRLEEVKPQKPEHPGSVPDLPEEWKNGDCWWV
;
A
#
# COMPACT_ATOMS: atom_id res chain seq x y z
N MET A 1 68.63 29.66 30.36
CA MET A 1 67.37 29.18 30.92
C MET A 1 66.27 29.67 30.00
N HIS A 2 65.91 28.88 28.99
CA HIS A 2 64.94 29.27 27.96
C HIS A 2 63.54 28.91 28.46
N CYS A 3 62.77 29.92 28.82
CA CYS A 3 61.38 29.80 29.19
C CYS A 3 60.57 29.70 27.89
N TYR A 4 59.87 28.58 27.68
CA TYR A 4 59.01 28.38 26.52
C TYR A 4 57.79 29.32 26.61
N ASP A 5 57.55 30.05 25.53
CA ASP A 5 56.43 30.99 25.37
C ASP A 5 55.09 30.24 25.34
N ALA A 6 54.10 30.90 25.93
CA ALA A 6 52.82 30.35 26.36
C ALA A 6 51.98 29.74 25.23
N GLY A 7 51.30 28.64 25.56
CA GLY A 7 50.45 27.89 24.62
C GLY A 7 49.39 28.75 23.94
N ARG A 8 49.43 28.79 22.61
CA ARG A 8 48.35 29.33 21.78
C ARG A 8 47.15 28.38 21.84
N GLN A 9 46.01 28.89 22.32
CA GLN A 9 44.72 28.20 22.19
C GLN A 9 44.03 28.67 20.90
N ILE A 10 43.59 27.72 20.08
CA ILE A 10 42.75 27.97 18.90
C ILE A 10 41.39 27.38 19.21
N THR A 11 40.36 28.23 19.22
CA THR A 11 38.98 27.80 19.40
C THR A 11 38.41 27.40 18.05
N LEU A 12 38.13 26.12 17.87
CA LEU A 12 37.48 25.60 16.66
C LEU A 12 35.99 25.42 16.95
N GLU A 13 35.16 26.10 16.18
CA GLU A 13 33.72 25.93 16.21
C GLU A 13 33.35 24.74 15.31
N THR A 14 32.97 23.63 15.93
CA THR A 14 32.59 22.41 15.21
C THR A 14 31.07 22.31 15.18
N ILE A 15 30.49 22.36 13.99
CA ILE A 15 29.07 22.05 13.80
C ILE A 15 28.98 20.55 13.53
N PRO A 16 28.34 19.76 14.40
CA PRO A 16 28.12 18.34 14.12
C PRO A 16 27.30 18.17 12.84
N TYR A 17 27.73 17.32 11.92
CA TYR A 17 27.00 17.06 10.66
C TYR A 17 25.54 16.66 10.87
N THR A 18 25.25 16.02 12.01
CA THR A 18 23.90 15.63 12.43
C THR A 18 22.96 16.82 12.70
N ARG A 19 23.50 18.00 13.03
CA ARG A 19 22.74 19.23 13.30
C ARG A 19 22.64 20.16 12.10
N HIS A 20 23.32 19.86 11.00
CA HIS A 20 23.29 20.69 9.79
C HIS A 20 22.04 20.40 8.94
N LYS A 21 20.99 21.22 9.10
CA LYS A 21 19.70 21.05 8.42
C LYS A 21 19.81 20.94 6.89
N PRO A 22 20.57 21.79 6.16
CA PRO A 22 20.67 21.68 4.71
C PRO A 22 21.29 20.36 4.23
N LEU A 23 22.27 19.83 4.97
CA LEU A 23 22.89 18.55 4.63
C LEU A 23 21.92 17.38 4.84
N ARG A 24 21.14 17.42 5.93
CA ARG A 24 20.10 16.43 6.18
C ARG A 24 19.03 16.44 5.08
N GLU A 25 18.53 17.61 4.72
CA GLU A 25 17.54 17.76 3.65
C GLU A 25 18.08 17.26 2.32
N PHE A 26 19.34 17.58 2.00
CA PHE A 26 20.03 17.06 0.83
C PHE A 26 20.12 15.52 0.83
N LEU A 27 20.63 14.93 1.91
CA LEU A 27 20.74 13.47 2.04
C LEU A 27 19.36 12.80 1.95
N THR A 28 18.35 13.35 2.61
CA THR A 28 16.97 12.88 2.51
C THR A 28 16.44 12.98 1.07
N ALA A 29 16.74 14.07 0.35
CA ALA A 29 16.33 14.23 -1.04
C ALA A 29 17.02 13.23 -1.98
N VAL A 30 18.31 12.95 -1.76
CA VAL A 30 19.06 11.91 -2.49
C VAL A 30 18.42 10.55 -2.24
N ILE A 31 18.24 10.16 -0.97
CA ILE A 31 17.66 8.86 -0.61
C ILE A 31 16.25 8.70 -1.19
N LYS A 32 15.38 9.71 -1.05
CA LYS A 32 14.02 9.69 -1.60
C LYS A 32 14.02 9.52 -3.12
N HIS A 33 14.95 10.18 -3.82
CA HIS A 33 15.05 10.07 -5.27
C HIS A 33 15.49 8.68 -5.72
N THR A 34 16.57 8.17 -5.13
CA THR A 34 17.12 6.84 -5.40
C THR A 34 16.08 5.77 -5.12
N GLU A 35 15.41 5.83 -3.97
CA GLU A 35 14.36 4.89 -3.59
C GLU A 35 13.18 4.92 -4.57
N ASN A 36 12.72 6.10 -4.97
CA ASN A 36 11.66 6.22 -5.98
C ASN A 36 12.04 5.57 -7.32
N LYS A 37 13.30 5.67 -7.73
CA LYS A 37 13.83 5.03 -8.95
C LYS A 37 13.89 3.51 -8.80
N LEU A 38 14.29 3.02 -7.63
CA LEU A 38 14.26 1.58 -7.31
C LEU A 38 12.83 1.04 -7.26
N ARG A 39 11.86 1.81 -6.76
CA ARG A 39 10.43 1.47 -6.78
C ARG A 39 9.88 1.41 -8.20
N GLU A 40 10.25 2.36 -9.05
CA GLU A 40 9.93 2.35 -10.47
C GLU A 40 10.46 1.09 -11.17
N ALA A 41 11.73 0.73 -10.93
CA ALA A 41 12.34 -0.47 -11.50
C ALA A 41 11.70 -1.77 -11.00
N LYS A 42 11.27 -1.84 -9.73
CA LYS A 42 10.65 -3.03 -9.13
C LYS A 42 9.12 -3.08 -9.27
N GLY A 43 8.50 -2.04 -9.83
CA GLY A 43 7.04 -1.97 -10.00
C GLY A 43 6.25 -1.74 -8.70
N TYR A 44 6.89 -1.23 -7.65
CA TYR A 44 6.19 -0.88 -6.41
C TYR A 44 5.33 0.37 -6.62
N LYS A 45 4.12 0.36 -6.05
CA LYS A 45 3.20 1.50 -6.03
C LYS A 45 3.54 2.41 -4.84
N GLY A 46 3.34 3.72 -4.99
CA GLY A 46 3.68 4.73 -3.97
C GLY A 46 5.05 5.40 -4.20
N ARG A 47 5.05 6.73 -4.38
CA ARG A 47 6.26 7.55 -4.58
C ARG A 47 6.45 8.53 -3.44
N LEU A 48 7.64 8.56 -2.86
CA LEU A 48 8.02 9.52 -1.83
C LEU A 48 7.96 10.94 -2.41
N ARG A 49 7.18 11.83 -1.78
CA ARG A 49 6.97 13.22 -2.25
C ARG A 49 7.73 14.24 -1.37
N GLY A 50 7.70 15.50 -1.79
CA GLY A 50 8.18 16.64 -0.99
C GLY A 50 9.70 16.76 -0.89
N TYR A 51 10.44 16.48 -1.97
CA TYR A 51 11.89 16.69 -2.00
C TYR A 51 12.34 17.46 -3.26
N GLY A 52 13.24 18.41 -3.05
CA GLY A 52 13.93 19.15 -4.11
C GLY A 52 15.37 18.66 -4.19
N LEU A 53 15.76 18.13 -5.35
CA LEU A 53 17.15 17.76 -5.64
C LEU A 53 17.55 18.42 -6.94
N GLU A 54 18.78 18.93 -7.00
CA GLU A 54 19.33 19.57 -8.18
C GLU A 54 19.35 18.60 -9.38
N SER A 55 19.02 19.11 -10.57
CA SER A 55 18.86 18.29 -11.77
C SER A 55 20.12 17.54 -12.18
N GLU A 56 21.30 18.13 -11.96
CA GLU A 56 22.58 17.49 -12.26
C GLU A 56 22.78 16.21 -11.42
N ILE A 57 22.48 16.29 -10.13
CA ILE A 57 22.64 15.18 -9.19
C ILE A 57 21.60 14.08 -9.48
N ARG A 58 20.39 14.46 -9.89
CA ARG A 58 19.36 13.51 -10.34
C ARG A 58 19.83 12.69 -11.54
N ILE A 59 20.39 13.34 -12.55
CA ILE A 59 20.92 12.66 -13.73
C ILE A 59 22.02 11.68 -13.33
N TRP A 60 22.94 12.07 -12.45
CA TRP A 60 24.01 11.17 -12.00
C TRP A 60 23.47 9.95 -11.24
N ILE A 61 22.45 10.14 -10.41
CA ILE A 61 21.80 9.04 -9.69
C ILE A 61 21.08 8.12 -10.67
N ASP A 62 20.33 8.68 -11.62
CA ASP A 62 19.59 7.92 -12.63
C ASP A 62 20.53 7.13 -13.55
N ASP A 63 21.62 7.74 -14.02
CA ASP A 63 22.64 7.08 -14.86
C ASP A 63 23.35 5.96 -14.10
N TYR A 64 23.72 6.20 -12.84
CA TYR A 64 24.33 5.18 -12.00
C TYR A 64 23.37 4.00 -11.75
N LEU A 65 22.13 4.29 -11.38
CA LEU A 65 21.11 3.26 -11.14
C LEU A 65 20.78 2.49 -12.42
N ALA A 66 20.68 3.15 -13.57
CA ALA A 66 20.48 2.46 -14.84
C ALA A 66 21.61 1.46 -15.10
N SER A 67 22.87 1.85 -14.86
CA SER A 67 24.03 0.96 -15.05
C SER A 67 24.06 -0.24 -14.08
N GLU A 68 23.66 -0.04 -12.82
CA GLU A 68 23.65 -1.09 -11.79
C GLU A 68 22.44 -2.03 -11.94
N ILE A 69 21.25 -1.49 -12.24
CA ILE A 69 20.01 -2.27 -12.41
C ILE A 69 20.08 -3.10 -13.68
N GLU A 70 20.59 -2.54 -14.79
CA GLU A 70 20.82 -3.29 -16.04
C GLU A 70 21.91 -4.36 -15.86
N GLY A 71 22.84 -4.17 -14.90
CA GLY A 71 23.84 -5.15 -14.51
C GLY A 71 23.33 -6.33 -13.66
N LEU A 72 22.11 -6.23 -13.09
CA LEU A 72 21.47 -7.25 -12.25
C LEU A 72 20.47 -8.13 -13.01
N GLU A 73 20.10 -7.77 -14.24
CA GLU A 73 19.49 -8.71 -15.19
C GLU A 73 20.53 -9.78 -15.57
N PRO A 74 20.20 -11.08 -15.61
CA PRO A 74 21.12 -12.09 -16.11
C PRO A 74 21.43 -11.80 -17.57
N ALA A 75 22.57 -11.17 -17.84
CA ALA A 75 23.23 -11.03 -19.13
C ALA A 75 22.28 -11.15 -20.34
N THR A 76 21.30 -10.27 -20.46
CA THR A 76 20.48 -10.16 -21.66
C THR A 76 20.57 -8.76 -22.24
N LYS A 77 21.69 -8.61 -22.95
CA LYS A 77 21.85 -7.81 -24.17
C LYS A 77 22.21 -6.35 -23.96
N SER A 78 23.53 -6.11 -23.87
CA SER A 78 24.10 -5.17 -24.82
C SER A 78 23.55 -5.53 -26.19
N SER A 79 22.93 -4.58 -26.88
CA SER A 79 22.49 -4.79 -28.25
C SER A 79 23.74 -4.90 -29.13
N LEU A 80 24.39 -6.06 -29.10
CA LEU A 80 25.07 -6.57 -30.28
C LEU A 80 24.03 -6.44 -31.39
N LYS A 81 24.38 -5.68 -32.42
CA LYS A 81 23.52 -5.48 -33.59
C LYS A 81 23.40 -6.83 -34.30
N ILE A 82 22.43 -7.63 -33.87
CA ILE A 82 22.09 -8.91 -34.51
C ILE A 82 21.30 -8.53 -35.76
N GLU A 83 21.98 -8.48 -36.90
CA GLU A 83 21.33 -8.42 -38.20
C GLU A 83 20.73 -9.80 -38.50
N LEU A 84 19.41 -9.91 -38.32
CA LEU A 84 18.66 -11.10 -38.64
C LEU A 84 18.44 -11.16 -40.15
N ASP A 85 18.99 -12.19 -40.80
CA ASP A 85 18.77 -12.45 -42.22
C ASP A 85 17.32 -12.97 -42.41
N PRO A 86 16.43 -12.19 -43.08
CA PRO A 86 15.02 -12.56 -43.23
C PRO A 86 14.86 -13.86 -44.02
N SER A 87 15.79 -14.19 -44.91
CA SER A 87 15.74 -15.41 -45.71
C SER A 87 15.91 -16.68 -44.85
N LYS A 88 16.72 -16.61 -43.79
CA LYS A 88 16.92 -17.71 -42.85
C LYS A 88 15.73 -17.89 -41.92
N ILE A 89 15.08 -16.79 -41.53
CA ILE A 89 13.85 -16.83 -40.73
C ILE A 89 12.75 -17.55 -41.51
N ASP A 90 12.55 -17.23 -42.78
CA ASP A 90 11.54 -17.88 -43.62
C ASP A 90 11.82 -19.37 -43.82
N GLN A 91 13.08 -19.76 -43.98
CA GLN A 91 13.47 -21.17 -44.04
C GLN A 91 13.19 -21.88 -42.71
N LEU A 92 13.54 -21.26 -41.58
CA LEU A 92 13.34 -21.85 -40.27
C LEU A 92 11.84 -22.00 -39.92
N ILE A 93 11.01 -21.03 -40.33
CA ILE A 93 9.55 -21.11 -40.21
C ILE A 93 9.01 -22.26 -41.06
N LYS A 94 9.47 -22.40 -42.31
CA LYS A 94 9.06 -23.50 -43.19
C LYS A 94 9.46 -24.86 -42.64
N ASP A 95 10.68 -24.98 -42.11
CA ASP A 95 11.18 -26.22 -41.53
C ASP A 95 10.42 -26.57 -40.24
N SER A 96 10.12 -25.58 -39.40
CA SER A 96 9.31 -25.76 -38.19
C SER A 96 7.88 -26.20 -38.52
N ASN A 97 7.26 -25.57 -39.52
CA ASN A 97 5.92 -25.95 -39.99
C ASN A 97 5.92 -27.37 -40.56
N LYS A 98 6.93 -27.74 -41.35
CA LYS A 98 7.06 -29.09 -41.89
C LYS A 98 7.20 -30.14 -40.80
N VAL A 99 7.98 -29.85 -39.74
CA VAL A 99 8.10 -30.74 -38.58
C VAL A 99 6.79 -30.82 -37.81
N ARG A 100 6.09 -29.70 -37.62
CA ARG A 100 4.76 -29.67 -37.00
C ARG A 100 3.78 -30.55 -37.76
N ASP A 101 3.71 -30.39 -39.08
CA ASP A 101 2.80 -31.15 -39.94
C ASP A 101 3.15 -32.64 -39.97
N MET A 102 4.43 -32.99 -39.82
CA MET A 102 4.90 -34.37 -39.72
C MET A 102 4.63 -35.00 -38.33
N LEU A 103 4.52 -34.18 -37.28
CA LEU A 103 4.24 -34.62 -35.91
C LEU A 103 2.75 -34.59 -35.55
N ILE A 104 1.91 -33.93 -36.34
CA ILE A 104 0.45 -34.03 -36.24
C ILE A 104 0.04 -35.40 -36.76
N ILE A 105 0.04 -36.38 -35.86
CA ILE A 105 -0.68 -37.64 -36.04
C ILE A 105 -2.17 -37.29 -35.97
N ALA A 106 -2.90 -37.63 -37.03
CA ALA A 106 -4.33 -37.37 -37.16
C ALA A 106 -5.14 -38.25 -36.19
N GLU A 107 -5.24 -37.84 -34.93
CA GLU A 107 -6.30 -38.22 -33.98
C GLU A 107 -5.99 -37.55 -32.64
N ILE A 108 -6.59 -36.38 -32.40
CA ILE A 108 -7.15 -35.92 -31.12
C ILE A 108 -7.93 -34.66 -31.51
N GLU A 109 -9.26 -34.80 -31.60
CA GLU A 109 -10.18 -33.66 -31.64
C GLU A 109 -10.17 -32.99 -30.27
N VAL A 110 -9.41 -31.89 -30.12
CA VAL A 110 -9.60 -30.96 -28.99
C VAL A 110 -10.61 -29.92 -29.44
N GLN A 111 -11.74 -29.87 -28.74
CA GLN A 111 -12.75 -28.84 -28.92
C GLN A 111 -12.15 -27.44 -28.67
N PRO A 112 -12.63 -26.39 -29.36
CA PRO A 112 -12.11 -25.05 -29.17
C PRO A 112 -12.54 -24.51 -27.80
N GLU A 113 -11.61 -24.44 -26.86
CA GLU A 113 -11.76 -23.57 -25.71
C GLU A 113 -11.54 -22.12 -26.16
N ASP A 114 -12.52 -21.27 -25.86
CA ASP A 114 -12.55 -19.87 -26.21
C ASP A 114 -11.28 -19.15 -25.72
N LYS A 115 -10.56 -18.58 -26.68
CA LYS A 115 -9.43 -17.69 -26.43
C LYS A 115 -9.96 -16.38 -25.86
N GLU A 116 -9.90 -16.21 -24.54
CA GLU A 116 -9.99 -14.88 -23.94
C GLU A 116 -8.74 -14.07 -24.32
N GLU A 117 -8.95 -13.02 -25.13
CA GLU A 117 -7.96 -11.97 -25.33
C GLU A 117 -7.73 -11.20 -24.01
N PRO A 118 -6.48 -10.79 -23.71
CA PRO A 118 -6.18 -9.98 -22.53
C PRO A 118 -6.78 -8.57 -22.71
N ARG A 119 -7.84 -8.28 -21.97
CA ARG A 119 -8.41 -6.92 -21.87
C ARG A 119 -7.58 -6.06 -20.91
N PRO A 120 -7.33 -4.78 -21.22
CA PRO A 120 -6.67 -3.87 -20.29
C PRO A 120 -7.63 -3.53 -19.14
N GLY A 121 -7.16 -3.71 -17.91
CA GLY A 121 -7.61 -3.01 -16.71
C GLY A 121 -9.11 -2.94 -16.45
N ARG A 122 -9.71 -4.04 -15.96
CA ARG A 122 -10.88 -3.89 -15.08
C ARG A 122 -10.36 -3.46 -13.71
N GLU A 123 -10.44 -2.16 -13.42
CA GLU A 123 -10.42 -1.68 -12.04
C GLU A 123 -11.50 -2.45 -11.27
N LYS A 124 -11.14 -3.05 -10.14
CA LYS A 124 -12.14 -3.59 -9.21
C LYS A 124 -12.79 -2.38 -8.55
N THR A 125 -13.94 -1.95 -9.08
CA THR A 125 -14.66 -0.72 -8.67
C THR A 125 -15.54 -0.92 -7.44
N VAL A 126 -15.39 -2.04 -6.73
CA VAL A 126 -16.30 -2.46 -5.67
C VAL A 126 -15.46 -2.92 -4.49
N ALA A 127 -15.71 -2.33 -3.32
CA ALA A 127 -15.24 -2.77 -2.01
C ALA A 127 -16.44 -3.32 -1.22
N GLY A 128 -16.63 -4.63 -1.23
CA GLY A 128 -17.86 -5.24 -0.69
C GLY A 128 -19.13 -4.74 -1.40
N ASN A 129 -19.94 -3.89 -0.74
CA ASN A 129 -21.13 -3.22 -1.31
C ASN A 129 -20.90 -1.72 -1.64
N ILE A 130 -19.70 -1.21 -1.38
CA ILE A 130 -19.37 0.20 -1.56
C ILE A 130 -18.77 0.37 -2.95
N GLU A 131 -19.52 1.02 -3.83
CA GLU A 131 -19.05 1.35 -5.19
C GLU A 131 -18.19 2.63 -5.16
N ARG A 132 -17.16 2.65 -6.00
CA ARG A 132 -16.37 3.88 -6.26
C ARG A 132 -17.28 4.93 -6.92
N PRO A 133 -17.32 6.19 -6.41
CA PRO A 133 -18.14 7.24 -7.01
C PRO A 133 -17.77 7.50 -8.47
N GLN A 134 -18.76 7.67 -9.35
CA GLN A 134 -18.52 8.00 -10.75
C GLN A 134 -17.98 9.42 -10.89
N GLY A 135 -16.80 9.56 -11.52
CA GLY A 135 -16.14 10.85 -11.73
C GLY A 135 -15.02 11.19 -10.74
N THR A 136 -14.73 10.30 -9.78
CA THR A 136 -13.53 10.42 -8.93
C THR A 136 -12.26 10.36 -9.80
N PRO A 137 -11.29 11.27 -9.61
CA PRO A 137 -10.00 11.22 -10.30
C PRO A 137 -9.36 9.84 -10.18
N VAL A 138 -8.70 9.38 -11.26
CA VAL A 138 -8.09 8.04 -11.34
C VAL A 138 -7.11 7.75 -10.19
N GLN A 139 -6.57 8.79 -9.57
CA GLN A 139 -5.57 8.73 -8.50
C GLN A 139 -6.13 8.62 -7.08
N LEU A 140 -7.46 8.68 -6.89
CA LEU A 140 -8.12 8.61 -5.57
C LEU A 140 -8.96 7.34 -5.47
N LEU A 141 -9.07 6.79 -4.26
CA LEU A 141 -9.82 5.57 -3.95
C LEU A 141 -9.32 4.37 -4.77
N THR A 142 -8.00 4.21 -4.87
CA THR A 142 -7.39 3.14 -5.65
C THR A 142 -7.37 1.83 -4.89
N ASP A 143 -7.29 1.90 -3.56
CA ASP A 143 -7.12 0.74 -2.67
C ASP A 143 -8.37 0.49 -1.82
N LEU A 144 -9.54 0.84 -2.39
CA LEU A 144 -10.86 0.73 -1.77
C LEU A 144 -11.15 -0.68 -1.19
N GLU A 145 -10.86 -1.73 -1.96
CA GLU A 145 -11.12 -3.12 -1.56
C GLU A 145 -10.14 -3.61 -0.48
N PRO A 146 -8.80 -3.45 -0.62
CA PRO A 146 -7.86 -3.75 0.47
C PRO A 146 -8.16 -3.02 1.78
N VAL A 147 -8.51 -1.73 1.72
CA VAL A 147 -8.86 -0.95 2.91
C VAL A 147 -10.16 -1.43 3.53
N HIS A 148 -11.16 -1.80 2.74
CA HIS A 148 -12.40 -2.38 3.26
C HIS A 148 -12.16 -3.72 3.97
N GLN A 149 -11.39 -4.62 3.37
CA GLN A 149 -11.03 -5.90 3.99
C GLN A 149 -10.29 -5.70 5.31
N LEU A 150 -9.37 -4.74 5.36
CA LEU A 150 -8.69 -4.37 6.60
C LEU A 150 -9.70 -3.90 7.65
N LEU A 151 -10.61 -2.99 7.30
CA LEU A 151 -11.57 -2.41 8.24
C LEU A 151 -12.61 -3.44 8.75
N GLU A 152 -12.92 -4.48 7.99
CA GLU A 152 -13.79 -5.59 8.43
C GLU A 152 -13.14 -6.47 9.49
N GLU A 153 -11.81 -6.61 9.47
CA GLU A 153 -11.04 -7.41 10.42
C GLU A 153 -10.65 -6.65 11.69
N LEU A 154 -10.89 -5.32 11.74
CA LEU A 154 -10.60 -4.51 12.91
C LEU A 154 -11.68 -4.63 14.00
N ASP A 155 -11.23 -4.70 15.25
CA ASP A 155 -12.08 -4.63 16.43
C ASP A 155 -12.70 -3.23 16.60
N ASP A 156 -13.81 -3.15 17.35
CA ASP A 156 -14.50 -1.89 17.66
C ASP A 156 -13.56 -0.82 18.26
N TRP A 157 -12.58 -1.23 19.06
CA TRP A 157 -11.57 -0.33 19.66
C TRP A 157 -10.58 0.22 18.64
N GLN A 158 -10.14 -0.61 17.69
CA GLN A 158 -9.23 -0.21 16.62
C GLN A 158 -9.92 0.75 15.64
N LEU A 159 -11.18 0.46 15.31
CA LEU A 159 -12.04 1.37 14.54
C LEU A 159 -12.29 2.68 15.28
N GLY A 160 -12.52 2.63 16.60
CA GLY A 160 -12.65 3.82 17.45
C GLY A 160 -11.41 4.70 17.41
N LEU A 161 -10.21 4.09 17.45
CA LEU A 161 -8.94 4.80 17.32
C LEU A 161 -8.79 5.47 15.95
N LEU A 162 -9.09 4.76 14.86
CA LEU A 162 -9.05 5.32 13.50
C LEU A 162 -10.06 6.45 13.31
N ARG A 163 -11.24 6.37 13.92
CA ARG A 163 -12.24 7.46 13.90
C ARG A 163 -11.77 8.68 14.66
N ALA A 164 -11.19 8.50 15.84
CA ALA A 164 -10.60 9.60 16.60
C ALA A 164 -9.49 10.29 15.80
N LEU A 165 -8.66 9.51 15.10
CA LEU A 165 -7.66 10.05 14.17
C LEU A 165 -8.32 10.80 13.01
N ALA A 166 -9.37 10.26 12.38
CA ALA A 166 -10.09 10.91 11.29
C ALA A 166 -10.69 12.26 11.69
N GLU A 167 -11.31 12.36 12.88
CA GLU A 167 -11.87 13.59 13.43
C GLU A 167 -10.81 14.67 13.72
N ASN A 168 -9.56 14.25 13.97
CA ASN A 168 -8.43 15.12 14.29
C ASN A 168 -7.44 15.23 13.11
N CYS A 169 -7.95 15.25 11.88
CA CYS A 169 -7.15 15.44 10.66
C CYS A 169 -5.99 14.43 10.52
N TRP A 170 -6.21 13.19 10.96
CA TRP A 170 -5.28 12.07 10.84
C TRP A 170 -4.00 12.16 11.68
N VAL A 171 -3.94 13.08 12.63
CA VAL A 171 -2.78 13.31 13.51
C VAL A 171 -3.24 13.50 14.95
N LEU A 172 -2.77 12.65 15.86
CA LEU A 172 -3.02 12.81 17.29
C LEU A 172 -1.77 12.59 18.12
N GLU A 173 -1.71 13.28 19.26
CA GLU A 173 -0.64 13.11 20.24
C GLU A 173 -1.01 12.04 21.29
N ASP A 174 -0.03 11.28 21.76
CA ASP A 174 -0.19 10.23 22.77
C ASP A 174 -0.93 10.69 24.04
N PRO A 175 -0.73 11.91 24.59
CA PRO A 175 -1.50 12.38 25.74
C PRO A 175 -3.00 12.55 25.45
N THR A 176 -3.34 12.96 24.23
CA THR A 176 -4.73 13.15 23.81
C THR A 176 -5.39 11.79 23.58
N LEU A 177 -4.67 10.86 22.93
CA LEU A 177 -5.11 9.49 22.76
C LEU A 177 -5.31 8.77 24.10
N SER A 178 -4.39 8.96 25.05
CA SER A 178 -4.50 8.38 26.40
C SER A 178 -5.67 8.97 27.18
N GLY A 179 -6.07 10.22 26.90
CA GLY A 179 -7.26 10.82 27.49
C GLY A 179 -8.57 10.29 26.90
N LEU A 180 -8.59 9.97 25.60
CA LEU A 180 -9.74 9.39 24.91
C LEU A 180 -9.91 7.89 25.19
N PHE A 181 -8.79 7.17 25.36
CA PHE A 181 -8.75 5.72 25.58
C PHE A 181 -7.86 5.38 26.80
N PRO A 182 -8.29 5.70 28.03
CA PRO A 182 -7.46 5.57 29.23
C PRO A 182 -7.10 4.13 29.62
N ASP A 183 -7.94 3.16 29.25
CA ASP A 183 -7.76 1.74 29.58
C ASP A 183 -7.04 0.95 28.47
N LEU A 184 -6.61 1.62 27.40
CA LEU A 184 -6.07 0.98 26.19
C LEU A 184 -4.56 1.24 26.05
N LEU A 185 -3.80 0.19 25.75
CA LEU A 185 -2.39 0.35 25.39
C LEU A 185 -2.27 0.75 23.92
N ILE A 186 -2.28 2.06 23.66
CA ILE A 186 -2.32 2.64 22.30
C ILE A 186 -1.26 2.06 21.38
N ASP A 187 -0.01 1.94 21.85
CA ASP A 187 1.09 1.42 21.01
C ASP A 187 0.80 -0.02 20.54
N SER A 188 0.29 -0.89 21.43
CA SER A 188 -0.08 -2.26 21.06
C SER A 188 -1.24 -2.31 20.07
N VAL A 189 -2.19 -1.38 20.18
CA VAL A 189 -3.33 -1.30 19.25
C VAL A 189 -2.88 -0.80 17.88
N VAL A 190 -1.99 0.20 17.86
CA VAL A 190 -1.34 0.69 16.64
C VAL A 190 -0.53 -0.42 15.97
N ASP A 191 0.23 -1.19 16.74
CA ASP A 191 1.00 -2.33 16.22
C ASP A 191 0.09 -3.38 15.57
N ASN A 192 -1.01 -3.75 16.23
CA ASN A 192 -1.99 -4.70 15.67
C ASN A 192 -2.63 -4.17 14.37
N ILE A 193 -3.00 -2.88 14.33
CA ILE A 193 -3.53 -2.24 13.12
C ILE A 193 -2.49 -2.28 11.99
N ASN A 194 -1.23 -1.99 12.32
CA ASN A 194 -0.14 -2.01 11.35
C ASN A 194 0.20 -3.42 10.86
N GLU A 195 0.08 -4.45 11.70
CA GLU A 195 0.24 -5.84 11.28
C GLU A 195 -0.81 -6.23 10.24
N LEU A 196 -2.08 -5.88 10.47
CA LEU A 196 -3.16 -6.07 9.50
C LEU A 196 -2.92 -5.21 8.25
N SER A 197 -2.47 -3.98 8.41
CA SER A 197 -2.10 -3.11 7.27
C SER A 197 -1.01 -3.72 6.40
N LEU A 198 0.04 -4.29 7.00
CA LEU A 198 1.09 -4.97 6.24
C LEU A 198 0.56 -6.22 5.51
N GLN A 199 -0.43 -6.90 6.06
CA GLN A 199 -1.04 -8.07 5.43
C GLN A 199 -1.92 -7.70 4.22
N TYR A 200 -2.80 -6.70 4.36
CA TYR A 200 -3.79 -6.35 3.34
C TYR A 200 -3.31 -5.26 2.38
N LEU A 201 -2.66 -4.22 2.90
CA LEU A 201 -2.19 -3.05 2.13
C LEU A 201 -0.73 -3.19 1.71
N GLY A 202 0.08 -3.95 2.46
CA GLY A 202 1.51 -4.11 2.20
C GLY A 202 2.36 -2.92 2.68
N ASP A 203 1.78 -2.00 3.44
CA ASP A 203 2.46 -0.84 4.03
C ASP A 203 1.92 -0.57 5.44
N LEU A 204 2.60 0.29 6.21
CA LEU A 204 2.13 0.73 7.53
C LEU A 204 1.01 1.77 7.38
N LEU A 205 -0.09 1.56 8.10
CA LEU A 205 -1.22 2.50 8.10
C LEU A 205 -0.97 3.69 9.03
N ILE A 206 -0.33 3.44 10.17
CA ILE A 206 -0.09 4.45 11.21
C ILE A 206 1.42 4.56 11.47
N ALA A 207 1.99 5.73 11.19
CA ALA A 207 3.34 6.08 11.53
C ALA A 207 3.41 6.69 12.95
N VAL A 208 4.50 6.37 13.67
CA VAL A 208 4.79 6.95 14.98
C VAL A 208 5.95 7.93 14.84
N GLU A 209 5.67 9.23 14.98
CA GLU A 209 6.67 10.29 14.96
C GLU A 209 6.79 10.92 16.34
N GLY A 210 7.77 10.45 17.13
CA GLY A 210 7.93 10.90 18.51
C GLY A 210 6.72 10.50 19.35
N SER A 211 5.95 11.48 19.82
CA SER A 211 4.71 11.27 20.59
C SER A 211 3.45 11.43 19.74
N GLN A 212 3.57 11.43 18.41
CA GLN A 212 2.45 11.60 17.50
C GLN A 212 2.17 10.31 16.74
N LYS A 213 0.89 9.98 16.60
CA LYS A 213 0.37 8.92 15.74
C LYS A 213 -0.24 9.58 14.50
N ILE A 214 0.28 9.23 13.33
CA ILE A 214 -0.05 9.86 12.05
C ILE A 214 -0.52 8.77 11.09
N VAL A 215 -1.74 8.88 10.56
CA VAL A 215 -2.18 7.95 9.51
C VAL A 215 -1.51 8.30 8.19
N ALA A 216 -0.99 7.30 7.49
CA ALA A 216 -0.33 7.44 6.20
C ALA A 216 -1.26 8.11 5.18
N ASP A 217 -0.73 9.12 4.48
CA ASP A 217 -1.50 9.97 3.57
C ASP A 217 -2.11 9.19 2.40
N ASP A 218 -1.44 8.10 1.99
CA ASP A 218 -1.81 7.26 0.85
C ASP A 218 -3.11 6.46 1.03
N PHE A 219 -3.67 6.39 2.25
CA PHE A 219 -4.91 5.66 2.54
C PHE A 219 -6.01 6.53 3.14
N ARG A 220 -5.78 7.85 3.28
CA ARG A 220 -6.72 8.74 4.00
C ARG A 220 -8.03 8.91 3.25
N ASP A 221 -7.99 8.97 1.92
CA ASP A 221 -9.19 9.12 1.10
C ASP A 221 -10.05 7.85 1.12
N GLU A 222 -9.46 6.65 1.09
CA GLU A 222 -10.20 5.41 1.28
C GLU A 222 -10.81 5.34 2.68
N LEU A 223 -10.05 5.66 3.73
CA LEU A 223 -10.56 5.64 5.11
C LEU A 223 -11.68 6.67 5.31
N GLU A 224 -11.51 7.90 4.80
CA GLU A 224 -12.53 8.96 4.87
C GLU A 224 -13.81 8.54 4.12
N TYR A 225 -13.66 7.78 3.04
CA TYR A 225 -14.79 7.30 2.27
C TYR A 225 -15.49 6.09 2.91
N ILE A 226 -14.74 5.15 3.50
CA ILE A 226 -15.29 3.87 3.99
C ILE A 226 -15.74 3.95 5.45
N LEU A 227 -15.02 4.65 6.34
CA LEU A 227 -15.33 4.72 7.79
C LEU A 227 -16.77 5.17 8.09
N PRO A 228 -17.34 6.19 7.44
CA PRO A 228 -18.73 6.59 7.68
C PRO A 228 -19.76 5.57 7.16
N ARG A 229 -19.40 4.79 6.14
CA ARG A 229 -20.31 3.85 5.44
C ARG A 229 -20.35 2.46 6.08
N LEU A 230 -19.35 2.11 6.87
CA LEU A 230 -19.32 0.86 7.66
C LEU A 230 -20.49 0.76 8.67
N GLU A 231 -21.03 1.89 9.13
CA GLU A 231 -22.18 1.89 10.05
C GLU A 231 -23.52 1.67 9.35
N GLU A 232 -23.65 2.06 8.07
CA GLU A 232 -24.89 1.91 7.29
C GLU A 232 -25.20 0.44 6.94
N VAL A 233 -24.19 -0.45 7.03
CA VAL A 233 -24.29 -1.87 6.66
C VAL A 233 -24.59 -2.79 7.86
N LYS A 234 -24.68 -2.29 9.10
CA LYS A 234 -25.33 -3.08 10.15
C LYS A 234 -26.83 -3.15 9.80
N PRO A 235 -27.37 -4.32 9.41
CA PRO A 235 -28.77 -4.41 9.06
C PRO A 235 -29.58 -3.94 10.26
N GLN A 236 -30.37 -2.88 10.04
CA GLN A 236 -31.47 -2.55 10.91
C GLN A 236 -32.24 -3.85 11.14
N LYS A 237 -32.25 -4.32 12.39
CA LYS A 237 -33.12 -5.39 12.83
C LYS A 237 -34.52 -5.05 12.30
N PRO A 238 -35.12 -5.89 11.42
CA PRO A 238 -36.34 -5.50 10.74
C PRO A 238 -37.40 -5.20 11.80
N GLU A 239 -37.86 -3.95 11.81
CA GLU A 239 -39.06 -3.55 12.52
C GLU A 239 -40.19 -4.44 12.02
N HIS A 240 -40.73 -5.27 12.92
CA HIS A 240 -41.86 -6.12 12.62
C HIS A 240 -43.04 -5.29 12.14
N PRO A 241 -43.59 -5.54 10.94
CA PRO A 241 -44.90 -5.05 10.59
C PRO A 241 -45.94 -6.02 11.16
N GLY A 242 -46.75 -5.55 12.09
CA GLY A 242 -48.10 -6.07 12.28
C GLY A 242 -48.28 -7.14 13.37
N SER A 243 -49.19 -6.81 14.28
CA SER A 243 -50.08 -7.70 15.03
C SER A 243 -49.46 -8.82 15.85
N VAL A 244 -49.45 -8.63 17.16
CA VAL A 244 -49.58 -9.71 18.15
C VAL A 244 -50.82 -10.53 17.78
N PRO A 245 -50.71 -11.83 17.45
CA PRO A 245 -51.83 -12.73 17.61
C PRO A 245 -51.91 -13.06 19.09
N ASP A 246 -53.09 -12.87 19.69
CA ASP A 246 -53.42 -13.28 21.05
C ASP A 246 -52.82 -14.66 21.37
N LEU A 247 -51.98 -14.72 22.41
CA LEU A 247 -51.62 -16.01 22.99
C LEU A 247 -52.90 -16.62 23.58
N PRO A 248 -53.24 -17.89 23.25
CA PRO A 248 -54.35 -18.57 23.91
C PRO A 248 -54.13 -18.62 25.43
N GLU A 249 -55.20 -18.38 26.20
CA GLU A 249 -55.19 -18.30 27.68
C GLU A 249 -54.58 -19.53 28.37
N GLU A 250 -54.42 -20.63 27.65
CA GLU A 250 -53.86 -21.91 28.07
C GLU A 250 -52.36 -21.83 28.45
N TRP A 251 -51.66 -20.76 28.08
CA TRP A 251 -50.23 -20.58 28.35
C TRP A 251 -49.94 -19.58 29.48
N LYS A 252 -50.98 -19.05 30.14
CA LYS A 252 -50.81 -18.14 31.29
C LYS A 252 -50.77 -18.83 32.65
N ASN A 253 -51.05 -20.13 32.73
CA ASN A 253 -51.01 -20.90 33.96
C ASN A 253 -50.40 -22.28 33.73
N GLY A 254 -49.25 -22.57 34.34
CA GLY A 254 -48.76 -23.95 34.43
C GLY A 254 -47.24 -24.11 34.56
N ASP A 255 -46.76 -24.01 35.79
CA ASP A 255 -45.73 -24.83 36.43
C ASP A 255 -44.40 -25.17 35.73
N CYS A 256 -43.35 -24.61 36.35
CA CYS A 256 -42.03 -25.19 36.59
C CYS A 256 -41.92 -26.70 36.34
N TRP A 257 -41.06 -27.16 35.43
CA TRP A 257 -40.24 -28.39 35.62
C TRP A 257 -38.96 -28.30 34.77
N TRP A 258 -37.83 -28.07 35.45
CA TRP A 258 -36.51 -28.51 34.98
C TRP A 258 -36.42 -30.02 35.21
N VAL A 259 -35.95 -30.77 34.22
CA VAL A 259 -35.30 -32.07 34.39
C VAL A 259 -33.94 -31.99 33.69
#